data_AF-A0A4V6NDE2-F1
#
_entry.id   AF-A0A4V6NDE2-F1
#
_cell.length_a   1.000
_cell.length_b   1.000
_cell.length_c   1.000
_cell.angle_alpha   90.00
_cell.angle_beta   90.00
_cell.angle_gamma   90.00
#
_symmetry.space_group_name_H-M   'P 1'
#
loop_
_entity.id
_entity.type
_entity.pdbx_description
1 polymer ?
#
loop_
_entity_poly.entity_id
_entity_poly.type
_entity_poly.pdbx_seq_one_letter_code
_entity_poly.pdbx_strand_id
1 'polypeptide(L)' 'MYAESETAWCGCAGCGSVAELPAEETAGVDVPCPDCTKPMNEMWSWDTAA' A
#
# COMPACT_ATOMS: atom_id res chain seq x y z
N MET A 1 3.09 16.44 -18.47
CA MET A 1 3.80 15.31 -17.86
C MET A 1 2.79 14.58 -17.00
N TYR A 2 2.36 13.39 -17.41
CA TYR A 2 1.59 12.51 -16.52
C TYR A 2 2.64 11.86 -15.64
N ALA A 3 2.73 12.29 -14.38
CA ALA A 3 3.53 11.57 -13.41
C ALA A 3 2.87 10.20 -13.27
N GLU A 4 3.56 9.17 -13.72
CA GLU A 4 3.16 7.79 -13.54
C GLU A 4 3.40 7.51 -12.07
N SER A 5 2.44 7.86 -11.20
CA SER A 5 2.51 7.48 -9.80
C SER A 5 2.53 5.96 -9.75
N GLU A 6 3.70 5.38 -9.50
CA GLU A 6 3.83 3.94 -9.28
C GLU A 6 2.83 3.57 -8.18
N THR A 7 1.89 2.67 -8.44
CA THR A 7 0.91 2.24 -7.44
C THR A 7 1.48 1.09 -6.63
N ALA A 8 1.42 1.24 -5.31
CA ALA A 8 1.80 0.23 -4.33
C ALA A 8 0.56 -0.33 -3.65
N TRP A 9 0.47 -1.65 -3.58
CA TRP A 9 -0.57 -2.33 -2.80
C TRP A 9 -0.16 -2.32 -1.34
N CYS A 10 -0.98 -1.76 -0.45
CA CYS A 10 -0.70 -1.70 0.98
C CYS A 10 -1.70 -2.57 1.75
N GLY A 11 -1.19 -3.38 2.66
CA GLY A 11 -2.00 -4.26 3.51
C GLY A 11 -1.87 -3.90 4.98
N CYS A 12 -2.99 -3.82 5.67
CA CYS A 12 -2.99 -3.68 7.13
C CYS A 12 -2.90 -5.05 7.81
N ALA A 13 -1.82 -5.31 8.55
CA ALA A 13 -1.69 -6.53 9.35
C ALA A 13 -2.66 -6.59 10.56
N GLY A 14 -3.34 -5.49 10.85
CA GLY A 14 -4.26 -5.35 11.97
C GLY A 14 -5.68 -5.86 11.69
N CYS A 15 -6.26 -5.40 10.58
CA CYS A 15 -7.62 -5.74 10.16
C CYS A 15 -7.68 -6.57 8.88
N GLY A 16 -6.57 -6.68 8.13
CA GLY A 16 -6.52 -7.35 6.84
C GLY A 16 -7.03 -6.50 5.67
N SER A 17 -7.40 -5.23 5.90
CA SER A 17 -7.77 -4.31 4.82
C SER A 17 -6.59 -4.12 3.86
N VAL A 18 -6.87 -4.12 2.56
CA VAL A 18 -5.90 -3.85 1.51
C VAL A 18 -6.37 -2.61 0.75
N ALA A 19 -5.45 -1.69 0.47
CA ALA A 19 -5.71 -0.49 -0.32
C ALA A 19 -4.62 -0.31 -1.36
N GLU A 20 -5.01 0.13 -2.56
CA GLU A 20 -4.07 0.61 -3.57
C GLU A 20 -3.74 2.06 -3.26
N LEU A 21 -2.46 2.36 -3.04
CA LEU A 21 -1.95 3.67 -2.67
C LEU A 21 -0.80 4.07 -3.60
N PRO A 22 -0.49 5.36 -3.75
CA PRO A 22 0.71 5.77 -4.46
C PRO A 22 1.97 5.28 -3.73
N ALA A 23 2.90 4.68 -4.46
CA ALA A 23 4.20 4.24 -3.94
C ALA A 23 4.99 5.41 -3.35
N GLU A 24 4.86 6.61 -3.95
CA GLU A 24 5.47 7.83 -3.42
C GLU A 24 4.95 8.23 -2.02
N GLU A 25 3.70 7.90 -1.69
CA GLU A 25 3.10 8.19 -0.38
C GLU A 25 3.37 7.08 0.66
N THR A 26 3.83 5.91 0.21
CA THR A 26 4.05 4.72 1.05
C THR A 26 5.53 4.35 1.18
N ALA A 27 6.39 4.91 0.33
CA ALA A 27 7.83 4.74 0.37
C ALA A 27 8.45 5.41 1.61
N GLY A 28 8.68 4.60 2.65
CA GLY A 28 9.31 5.06 3.89
C GLY A 28 8.39 5.84 4.82
N VAL A 29 7.08 5.85 4.56
CA VAL A 29 6.07 6.49 5.40
C VAL A 29 5.10 5.42 5.93
N ASP A 30 4.86 5.45 7.23
CA ASP A 30 3.98 4.54 7.94
C ASP A 30 2.52 4.98 7.73
N VAL A 31 1.84 4.41 6.72
CA VAL A 31 0.47 4.84 6.37
C VAL A 31 -0.54 4.25 7.36
N PRO A 32 -1.34 5.06 8.07
CA PRO A 32 -2.32 4.54 9.01
C PRO A 32 -3.54 3.98 8.28
N CYS A 33 -3.97 2.77 8.66
CA CYS A 33 -5.19 2.17 8.14
C CYS A 33 -6.44 2.97 8.56
N PRO A 34 -7.36 3.30 7.63
CA PRO A 34 -8.56 4.06 7.96
C PRO A 34 -9.52 3.33 8.92
N ASP A 35 -9.50 2.00 8.94
CA ASP A 35 -10.40 1.19 9.77
C ASP A 35 -9.89 0.99 11.20
N CYS A 36 -8.59 0.75 11.36
CA CYS A 36 -8.02 0.32 12.65
C CYS A 36 -6.81 1.14 13.12
N THR A 37 -6.46 2.20 12.39
CA THR A 37 -5.35 3.14 12.66
C THR A 37 -3.98 2.50 12.85
N LYS A 38 -3.85 1.21 12.60
CA LYS A 38 -2.58 0.48 12.57
C LYS A 38 -1.84 0.75 11.27
N PRO A 39 -0.51 0.65 11.28
CA PRO A 39 0.27 0.85 10.06
C PRO A 39 -0.05 -0.18 8.99
N MET A 40 -0.24 0.32 7.78
CA MET A 40 -0.29 -0.44 6.55
C MET A 40 1.13 -0.61 6.06
N ASN A 41 1.51 -1.85 5.73
CA ASN A 41 2.79 -2.15 5.12
C ASN A 41 2.58 -2.35 3.63
N GLU A 42 3.55 -1.86 2.85
CA GLU A 42 3.61 -2.16 1.42
C GLU A 42 3.68 -3.68 1.22
N MET A 43 2.71 -4.20 0.49
CA MET A 43 2.68 -5.56 -0.03
C MET A 43 3.27 -5.53 -1.42
N TRP A 44 4.45 -6.13 -1.59
CA TRP A 44 5.02 -6.37 -2.91
C TRP A 44 4.16 -7.43 -3.61
N SER A 45 3.10 -7.01 -4.30
CA SER A 45 2.35 -7.91 -5.18
C SER A 45 3.09 -8.02 -6.50
N TRP A 46 3.98 -9.00 -6.60
CA TRP A 46 4.32 -9.54 -7.92
C TRP A 46 3.09 -10.33 -8.38
N ASP A 47 2.46 -9.85 -9.44
CA ASP A 47 1.43 -10.59 -10.17
C ASP A 47 1.96 -12.03 -10.36
N THR A 48 1.21 -12.99 -9.84
CA THR A 48 1.63 -14.38 -9.84
C THR A 48 1.77 -14.78 -11.31
N ALA A 49 3.01 -15.00 -11.75
CA ALA A 49 3.29 -15.64 -13.02
C ALA A 49 2.47 -16.94 -13.10
N ALA A 50 1.50 -16.97 -14.01
CA ALA A 50 0.75 -18.16 -14.39
C ALA A 50 0.52 -18.12 -15.91
#